data_AF-A0A1E1WBH9-F1
#
_entry.id   AF-A0A1E1WBH9-F1
#
_cell.length_a   1.000
_cell.length_b   1.000
_cell.length_c   1.000
_cell.angle_alpha   90.00
_cell.angle_beta   90.00
_cell.angle_gamma   90.00
#
_symmetry.space_group_name_H-M   'P 1'
#
loop_
_entity.id
_entity.type
_entity.pdbx_description
1 polymer ?
#
loop_
_entity_poly.entity_id
_entity_poly.type
_entity_poly.pdbx_seq_one_letter_code
_entity_poly.pdbx_strand_id
1 'polypeptide(L)'
;MGNHHSHEPKEGGGSGLSTPRAGSRRGTTSRGSNAGSEHDKSEKPEKPAPTSMVPVEKLAKLLTQRSQKEDGINGITEKSFTKYLFPVYPELARAFYRAVHRAARCKNQHVPAAAFRAHCERVLAMLDDTDIVDTYVRMFALEDDENTVTPDGLRSLLHTSYKLSMDHYPEGPQTCLQINNTLSAVVNGCFNKKDTHSVGFVVRWLMEHCHRLIFPIHRYVVHMVATRHRELAAPGAGA
;
A
#
# COMPACT_ATOMS: atom_id res chain seq x y z
N MET A 1 -23.49 19.62 -60.95
CA MET A 1 -24.30 20.22 -59.88
C MET A 1 -24.24 19.28 -58.69
N GLY A 2 -23.79 19.77 -57.53
CA GLY A 2 -23.65 18.99 -56.30
C GLY A 2 -22.26 19.12 -55.66
N ASN A 3 -22.06 20.20 -54.90
CA ASN A 3 -20.90 20.47 -54.05
C ASN A 3 -20.75 19.42 -52.94
N HIS A 4 -19.53 19.15 -52.47
CA HIS A 4 -19.14 19.36 -51.06
C HIS A 4 -17.61 19.37 -50.91
N HIS A 5 -17.16 20.08 -49.88
CA HIS A 5 -15.87 20.72 -49.70
C HIS A 5 -14.67 19.80 -49.46
N SER A 6 -13.49 20.23 -49.90
CA SER A 6 -12.19 19.87 -49.30
C SER A 6 -11.26 21.08 -49.41
N HIS A 7 -10.76 21.56 -48.27
CA HIS A 7 -9.82 22.67 -48.18
C HIS A 7 -8.40 22.10 -47.96
N GLU A 8 -7.46 22.56 -48.78
CA GLU A 8 -6.02 22.30 -48.66
C GLU A 8 -5.40 23.01 -47.43
N PRO A 9 -4.26 22.53 -46.91
CA PRO A 9 -3.40 23.29 -46.00
C PRO A 9 -2.34 24.08 -46.80
N LYS A 10 -2.03 25.33 -46.39
CA LYS A 10 -0.83 26.04 -46.82
C LYS A 10 -0.17 26.84 -45.71
N GLU A 11 1.16 26.82 -45.80
CA GLU A 11 2.21 27.28 -44.89
C GLU A 11 2.40 28.81 -44.84
N GLY A 12 3.24 29.22 -43.88
CA GLY A 12 3.96 30.50 -43.82
C GLY A 12 3.44 31.40 -42.68
N GLY A 13 4.19 31.79 -41.65
CA GLY A 13 5.61 32.11 -41.54
C GLY A 13 5.73 33.61 -41.22
N GLY A 14 6.34 33.99 -40.09
CA GLY A 14 6.72 35.40 -39.84
C GLY A 14 6.68 35.89 -38.38
N SER A 15 7.86 36.08 -37.82
CA SER A 15 8.21 36.72 -36.54
C SER A 15 8.06 38.25 -36.57
N GLY A 16 7.83 38.88 -35.40
CA GLY A 16 7.93 40.33 -35.22
C GLY A 16 7.83 40.79 -33.76
N LEU A 17 8.96 41.28 -33.22
CA LEU A 17 9.15 41.90 -31.89
C LEU A 17 8.42 43.25 -31.74
N SER A 18 8.13 43.67 -30.50
CA SER A 18 8.58 44.97 -29.91
C SER A 18 8.19 45.18 -28.44
N THR A 19 9.16 45.69 -27.66
CA THR A 19 9.12 46.22 -26.27
C THR A 19 8.43 47.60 -26.14
N PRO A 20 8.24 48.13 -24.91
CA PRO A 20 9.09 49.28 -24.51
C PRO A 20 9.52 49.38 -23.01
N ARG A 21 10.83 49.64 -22.85
CA ARG A 21 11.58 50.66 -22.05
C ARG A 21 11.04 51.28 -20.72
N ALA A 22 11.76 50.93 -19.64
CA ALA A 22 12.43 51.73 -18.57
C ALA A 22 11.72 52.87 -17.79
N GLY A 23 11.82 52.78 -16.45
CA GLY A 23 11.68 53.89 -15.50
C GLY A 23 12.29 53.57 -14.14
N SER A 24 13.40 54.22 -13.81
CA SER A 24 14.19 54.12 -12.56
C SER A 24 13.70 55.10 -11.49
N ARG A 25 13.59 54.68 -10.22
CA ARG A 25 13.69 55.57 -9.05
C ARG A 25 14.44 54.91 -7.89
N ARG A 26 15.42 55.66 -7.39
CA ARG A 26 16.33 55.41 -6.26
C ARG A 26 15.60 55.37 -4.91
N GLY A 27 16.18 54.63 -3.97
CA GLY A 27 15.93 54.73 -2.53
C GLY A 27 17.04 54.03 -1.73
N THR A 28 18.09 54.78 -1.40
CA THR A 28 19.25 54.44 -0.56
C THR A 28 18.92 54.50 0.94
N THR A 29 19.44 53.55 1.73
CA THR A 29 20.00 53.66 3.13
C THR A 29 20.23 52.23 3.65
N SER A 30 21.43 51.64 3.67
CA SER A 30 22.60 51.84 4.54
C SER A 30 22.54 51.14 5.91
N ARG A 31 23.61 50.34 6.14
CA ARG A 31 24.26 49.94 7.42
C ARG A 31 23.78 48.66 8.12
N GLY A 32 24.73 47.73 8.26
CA GLY A 32 24.67 46.66 9.26
C GLY A 32 25.60 45.46 9.02
N SER A 33 26.87 45.68 8.69
CA SER A 33 27.88 44.63 8.78
C SER A 33 28.07 44.23 10.25
N ASN A 34 27.96 42.95 10.58
CA ASN A 34 28.77 42.39 11.66
C ASN A 34 29.24 40.98 11.29
N ALA A 35 30.55 40.85 11.28
CA ALA A 35 31.29 39.66 10.94
C ALA A 35 31.33 38.66 12.10
N GLY A 36 31.47 37.39 11.74
CA GLY A 36 32.24 36.40 12.50
C GLY A 36 31.50 35.66 13.59
N SER A 37 31.20 34.39 13.34
CA SER A 37 31.70 33.29 14.18
C SER A 37 31.39 31.94 13.50
N GLU A 38 32.46 31.20 13.24
CA GLU A 38 32.45 29.79 12.89
C GLU A 38 31.78 28.98 14.00
N HIS A 39 30.75 28.22 13.64
CA HIS A 39 30.45 26.98 14.38
C HIS A 39 29.81 25.96 13.45
N ASP A 40 30.65 25.01 13.06
CA ASP A 40 30.31 23.70 12.53
C ASP A 40 29.24 23.05 13.44
N LYS A 41 28.03 22.91 12.89
CA LYS A 41 26.94 22.14 13.48
C LYS A 41 26.40 21.20 12.42
N SER A 42 27.04 20.04 12.32
CA SER A 42 26.40 18.72 12.22
C SER A 42 24.96 18.77 11.71
N GLU A 43 24.81 18.58 10.40
CA GLU A 43 23.53 18.28 9.76
C GLU A 43 22.91 17.06 10.45
N LYS A 44 21.90 17.31 11.29
CA LYS A 44 20.99 16.25 11.73
C LYS A 44 20.20 15.79 10.50
N PRO A 45 20.06 14.47 10.27
CA PRO A 45 19.18 13.99 9.21
C PRO A 45 17.77 14.49 9.48
N GLU A 46 17.21 15.22 8.52
CA GLU A 46 15.80 15.61 8.49
C GLU A 46 14.96 14.34 8.69
N LYS A 47 14.31 14.23 9.84
CA LYS A 47 13.25 13.23 10.01
C LYS A 47 12.16 13.60 9.00
N PRO A 48 11.66 12.65 8.21
CA PRO A 48 10.57 12.92 7.29
C PRO A 48 9.40 13.53 8.07
N ALA A 49 8.93 14.69 7.60
CA ALA A 49 7.80 15.40 8.20
C ALA A 49 6.61 14.43 8.32
N PRO A 50 5.88 14.43 9.45
CA PRO A 50 4.71 13.56 9.60
C PRO A 50 3.64 14.04 8.62
N THR A 51 3.54 13.37 7.47
CA THR A 51 2.34 13.39 6.63
C THR A 51 1.16 13.15 7.56
N SER A 52 0.13 14.01 7.53
CA SER A 52 -0.99 13.91 8.44
C SER A 52 -1.78 12.60 8.15
N MET A 53 -1.39 11.52 8.83
CA MET A 53 -1.94 10.15 8.71
C MET A 53 -3.30 10.03 9.40
N VAL A 54 -4.11 11.09 9.35
CA VAL A 54 -5.45 11.19 9.94
C VAL A 54 -6.34 9.99 9.58
N PRO A 55 -6.30 9.42 8.36
CA PRO A 55 -7.08 8.23 8.02
C PRO A 55 -6.77 7.00 8.89
N VAL A 56 -5.47 6.72 9.10
CA VAL A 56 -5.01 5.54 9.84
C VAL A 56 -5.29 5.70 11.34
N GLU A 57 -5.11 6.92 11.86
CA GLU A 57 -5.44 7.20 13.26
C GLU A 57 -6.93 7.04 13.56
N LYS A 58 -7.79 7.55 12.67
CA LYS A 58 -9.24 7.38 12.79
C LYS A 58 -9.63 5.91 12.68
N LEU A 59 -9.06 5.19 11.71
CA LEU A 59 -9.31 3.76 11.54
C LEU A 59 -8.95 2.97 12.80
N ALA A 60 -7.77 3.20 13.37
CA ALA A 60 -7.32 2.54 14.59
C ALA A 60 -8.28 2.79 15.76
N LYS A 61 -8.69 4.05 15.97
CA LYS A 61 -9.65 4.42 17.02
C LYS A 61 -11.00 3.72 16.84
N LEU A 62 -11.53 3.71 15.61
CA LEU A 62 -12.81 3.06 15.31
C LEU A 62 -12.73 1.55 15.55
N LEU A 63 -11.67 0.88 15.11
CA LEU A 63 -11.48 -0.56 15.35
C LEU A 63 -11.37 -0.88 16.85
N THR A 64 -10.63 -0.09 17.62
CA THR A 64 -10.55 -0.25 19.09
C THR A 64 -11.92 -0.05 19.75
N GLN A 65 -12.71 0.93 19.33
CA GLN A 65 -14.07 1.12 19.84
C GLN A 65 -14.98 -0.06 19.51
N ARG A 66 -14.87 -0.64 18.31
CA ARG A 66 -15.65 -1.84 17.93
C ARG A 66 -15.25 -3.04 18.77
N SER A 67 -13.95 -3.30 18.95
CA SER A 67 -13.47 -4.38 19.82
C SER A 67 -13.89 -4.18 21.29
N GLN A 68 -13.86 -2.95 21.80
CA GLN A 68 -14.32 -2.69 23.17
C GLN A 68 -15.83 -2.94 23.32
N LYS A 69 -16.63 -2.59 22.29
CA LYS A 69 -18.09 -2.75 22.31
C LYS A 69 -18.53 -4.20 22.13
N GLU A 70 -17.88 -4.95 21.23
CA GLU A 70 -18.29 -6.30 20.86
C GLU A 70 -17.58 -7.39 21.67
N ASP A 71 -16.29 -7.20 21.96
CA ASP A 71 -15.44 -8.20 22.61
C ASP A 71 -15.05 -7.80 24.05
N GLY A 72 -15.34 -6.57 24.49
CA GLY A 72 -14.95 -6.07 25.81
C GLY A 72 -13.45 -5.77 25.97
N ILE A 73 -12.69 -5.78 24.86
CA ILE A 73 -11.22 -5.69 24.87
C ILE A 73 -10.75 -4.30 24.41
N ASN A 74 -9.87 -3.69 25.21
CA ASN A 74 -9.21 -2.42 24.87
C ASN A 74 -7.99 -2.65 23.96
N GLY A 75 -8.27 -2.95 22.69
CA GLY A 75 -7.31 -3.23 21.65
C GLY A 75 -8.03 -3.53 20.35
N ILE A 76 -7.32 -3.91 19.29
CA ILE A 76 -7.93 -4.37 18.04
C ILE A 76 -7.87 -5.90 18.05
N THR A 77 -9.03 -6.56 18.07
CA THR A 77 -9.15 -8.02 18.02
C THR A 77 -9.20 -8.52 16.58
N GLU A 78 -8.80 -9.78 16.33
CA GLU A 78 -8.88 -10.38 14.99
C GLU A 78 -10.32 -10.40 14.45
N LYS A 79 -11.31 -10.64 15.32
CA LYS A 79 -12.74 -10.65 14.95
C LYS A 79 -13.19 -9.29 14.43
N SER A 80 -12.94 -8.24 15.22
CA SER A 80 -13.24 -6.87 14.82
C SER A 80 -12.47 -6.48 13.57
N PHE A 81 -11.19 -6.86 13.50
CA PHE A 81 -10.33 -6.59 12.34
C PHE A 81 -10.89 -7.19 11.06
N THR A 82 -11.23 -8.48 11.09
CA THR A 82 -11.75 -9.21 9.93
C THR A 82 -13.11 -8.69 9.49
N LYS A 83 -14.02 -8.45 10.45
CA LYS A 83 -15.37 -7.96 10.19
C LYS A 83 -15.38 -6.55 9.62
N TYR A 84 -14.53 -5.67 10.13
CA TYR A 84 -14.62 -4.24 9.86
C TYR A 84 -13.59 -3.70 8.89
N LEU A 85 -12.39 -4.30 8.77
CA LEU A 85 -11.37 -3.82 7.84
C LEU A 85 -11.42 -4.54 6.49
N PHE A 86 -11.64 -5.85 6.47
CA PHE A 86 -11.59 -6.65 5.24
C PHE A 86 -12.77 -7.65 5.17
N PRO A 87 -14.03 -7.17 5.16
CA PRO A 87 -15.21 -8.05 5.26
C PRO A 87 -15.34 -9.07 4.12
N VAL A 88 -14.86 -8.72 2.92
CA VAL A 88 -14.98 -9.56 1.72
C VAL A 88 -13.84 -10.58 1.60
N TYR A 89 -12.67 -10.28 2.18
CA TYR A 89 -11.47 -11.12 2.08
C TYR A 89 -10.94 -11.50 3.48
N PRO A 90 -11.65 -12.36 4.22
CA PRO A 90 -11.31 -12.69 5.60
C PRO A 90 -9.94 -13.37 5.74
N GLU A 91 -9.51 -14.16 4.76
CA GLU A 91 -8.16 -14.78 4.79
C GLU A 91 -7.06 -13.73 4.72
N LEU A 92 -7.23 -12.72 3.86
CA LEU A 92 -6.29 -11.60 3.78
C LEU A 92 -6.29 -10.80 5.08
N ALA A 93 -7.47 -10.62 5.68
CA ALA A 93 -7.61 -9.98 6.99
C ALA A 93 -6.80 -10.68 8.07
N ARG A 94 -6.95 -12.01 8.16
CA ARG A 94 -6.22 -12.85 9.12
C ARG A 94 -4.71 -12.82 8.88
N ALA A 95 -4.27 -12.95 7.62
CA ALA A 95 -2.87 -12.84 7.27
C ALA A 95 -2.28 -11.48 7.67
N PHE A 96 -3.01 -10.39 7.41
CA PHE A 96 -2.57 -9.04 7.78
C PHE A 96 -2.55 -8.86 9.30
N TYR A 97 -3.60 -9.28 10.00
CA TYR A 97 -3.67 -9.20 11.46
C TYR A 97 -2.50 -9.96 12.12
N ARG A 98 -2.24 -11.18 11.67
CA ARG A 98 -1.08 -11.98 12.13
C ARG A 98 0.22 -11.25 11.86
N ALA A 99 0.41 -10.66 10.68
CA ALA A 99 1.63 -9.91 10.37
C ALA A 99 1.81 -8.66 11.25
N VAL A 100 0.73 -7.94 11.58
CA VAL A 100 0.79 -6.81 12.53
C VAL A 100 1.16 -7.31 13.92
N HIS A 101 0.52 -8.39 14.38
CA HIS A 101 0.72 -8.99 15.69
C HIS A 101 2.17 -9.47 15.88
N ARG A 102 2.70 -10.18 14.88
CA ARG A 102 4.10 -10.63 14.79
C ARG A 102 5.09 -9.47 14.77
N ALA A 103 4.90 -8.51 13.85
CA ALA A 103 5.79 -7.35 13.72
C ALA A 103 5.89 -6.52 15.01
N ALA A 104 4.80 -6.46 15.78
CA ALA A 104 4.75 -5.75 17.06
C ALA A 104 5.09 -6.62 18.28
N ARG A 105 5.36 -7.93 18.08
CA ARG A 105 5.62 -8.91 19.15
C ARG A 105 4.58 -8.86 20.26
N CYS A 106 3.31 -8.79 19.86
CA CYS A 106 2.20 -8.70 20.78
C CYS A 106 2.13 -9.95 21.66
N LYS A 107 2.08 -9.78 22.98
CA LYS A 107 1.88 -10.90 23.93
C LYS A 107 0.40 -11.23 24.16
N ASN A 108 -0.47 -10.23 23.94
CA ASN A 108 -1.90 -10.34 24.16
C ASN A 108 -2.59 -10.86 22.90
N GLN A 109 -3.82 -11.35 23.02
CA GLN A 109 -4.66 -11.78 21.88
C GLN A 109 -5.16 -10.62 21.01
N HIS A 110 -4.81 -9.38 21.34
CA HIS A 110 -5.20 -8.17 20.63
C HIS A 110 -3.99 -7.35 20.19
N VAL A 111 -4.14 -6.59 19.13
CA VAL A 111 -3.14 -5.64 18.64
C VAL A 111 -3.37 -4.26 19.27
N PRO A 112 -2.37 -3.63 19.90
CA PRO A 112 -2.49 -2.24 20.35
C PRO A 112 -2.68 -1.28 19.17
N ALA A 113 -3.50 -0.24 19.34
CA ALA A 113 -3.76 0.75 18.28
C ALA A 113 -2.48 1.39 17.72
N ALA A 114 -1.47 1.64 18.56
CA ALA A 114 -0.18 2.18 18.12
C ALA A 114 0.59 1.22 17.19
N ALA A 115 0.60 -0.07 17.50
CA ALA A 115 1.23 -1.10 16.69
C ALA A 115 0.55 -1.24 15.31
N PHE A 116 -0.78 -1.25 15.31
CA PHE A 116 -1.57 -1.25 14.08
C PHE A 116 -1.26 -0.02 13.21
N ARG A 117 -1.26 1.18 13.80
CA ARG A 117 -0.92 2.41 13.06
C ARG A 117 0.46 2.34 12.43
N ALA A 118 1.49 1.97 13.20
CA ALA A 118 2.85 1.87 12.69
C ALA A 118 2.97 0.86 11.55
N HIS A 119 2.23 -0.25 11.61
CA HIS A 119 2.23 -1.24 10.53
C HIS A 119 1.53 -0.70 9.27
N CYS A 120 0.37 -0.06 9.41
CA CYS A 120 -0.33 0.58 8.30
C CYS A 120 0.48 1.69 7.65
N GLU A 121 1.15 2.53 8.44
CA GLU A 121 2.03 3.59 7.94
C GLU A 121 3.18 3.02 7.11
N ARG A 122 3.78 1.92 7.55
CA ARG A 122 4.82 1.20 6.78
C ARG A 122 4.30 0.71 5.44
N VAL A 123 3.10 0.14 5.42
CA VAL A 123 2.47 -0.35 4.18
C VAL A 123 2.15 0.80 3.24
N LEU A 124 1.66 1.94 3.75
CA LEU A 124 1.38 3.12 2.94
C LEU A 124 2.64 3.79 2.37
N ALA A 125 3.77 3.69 3.07
CA ALA A 125 5.05 4.24 2.65
C ALA A 125 5.84 3.32 1.69
N MET A 126 5.31 2.13 1.40
CA MET A 126 6.01 1.12 0.61
C MET A 126 5.94 1.45 -0.87
N LEU A 127 7.10 1.67 -1.49
CA LEU A 127 7.22 2.02 -2.90
C LEU A 127 8.11 1.06 -3.69
N ASP A 128 8.99 0.32 -3.01
CA ASP A 128 9.88 -0.64 -3.65
C ASP A 128 9.14 -1.96 -3.92
N ASP A 129 9.21 -2.44 -5.16
CA ASP A 129 8.53 -3.65 -5.60
C ASP A 129 9.02 -4.91 -4.85
N THR A 130 10.31 -4.97 -4.50
CA THR A 130 10.87 -6.09 -3.75
C THR A 130 10.35 -6.07 -2.32
N ASP A 131 10.31 -4.90 -1.68
CA ASP A 131 9.75 -4.73 -0.34
C ASP A 131 8.25 -5.07 -0.30
N ILE A 132 7.50 -4.72 -1.36
CA ILE A 132 6.10 -5.10 -1.54
C ILE A 132 5.97 -6.62 -1.57
N VAL A 133 6.71 -7.28 -2.48
CA VAL A 133 6.64 -8.74 -2.63
C VAL A 133 7.07 -9.44 -1.34
N ASP A 134 8.18 -9.01 -0.71
CA ASP A 134 8.67 -9.55 0.55
C ASP A 134 7.62 -9.44 1.67
N THR A 135 7.00 -8.28 1.81
CA THR A 135 5.96 -8.04 2.83
C THR A 135 4.81 -9.04 2.70
N TYR A 136 4.26 -9.19 1.48
CA TYR A 136 3.13 -10.09 1.28
C TYR A 136 3.53 -11.57 1.29
N VAL A 137 4.75 -11.93 0.89
CA VAL A 137 5.24 -13.30 1.05
C VAL A 137 5.36 -13.66 2.53
N ARG A 138 5.92 -12.77 3.37
CA ARG A 138 6.02 -12.98 4.82
C ARG A 138 4.66 -13.11 5.50
N MET A 139 3.65 -12.37 5.04
CA MET A 139 2.27 -12.49 5.55
C MET A 139 1.69 -13.91 5.40
N PHE A 140 2.17 -14.69 4.43
CA PHE A 140 1.74 -16.05 4.15
C PHE A 140 2.82 -17.11 4.47
N ALA A 141 3.89 -16.72 5.19
CA ALA A 141 4.86 -17.64 5.75
C ALA A 141 4.24 -18.48 6.89
N LEU A 142 4.93 -19.55 7.27
CA LEU A 142 4.54 -20.40 8.39
C LEU A 142 4.34 -19.59 9.67
N GLU A 143 3.40 -20.03 10.52
CA GLU A 143 3.11 -19.35 11.78
C GLU A 143 4.27 -19.48 12.77
N ASP A 144 4.88 -20.66 12.85
CA ASP A 144 5.98 -20.96 13.76
C ASP A 144 7.36 -20.57 13.19
N ASP A 145 7.45 -20.27 11.90
CA ASP A 145 8.69 -19.85 11.23
C ASP A 145 8.40 -18.82 10.11
N GLU A 146 8.52 -17.54 10.46
CA GLU A 146 8.29 -16.40 9.57
C GLU A 146 9.28 -16.32 8.40
N ASN A 147 10.37 -17.09 8.44
CA ASN A 147 11.36 -17.13 7.37
C ASN A 147 11.14 -18.29 6.41
N THR A 148 10.10 -19.10 6.61
CA THR A 148 9.82 -20.29 5.81
C THR A 148 8.42 -20.25 5.20
N VAL A 149 8.32 -20.60 3.92
CA VAL A 149 7.08 -20.62 3.14
C VAL A 149 6.84 -22.03 2.63
N THR A 150 5.61 -22.51 2.73
CA THR A 150 5.15 -23.78 2.15
C THR A 150 4.47 -23.57 0.79
N PRO A 151 4.34 -24.63 -0.04
CA PRO A 151 3.53 -24.60 -1.25
C PRO A 151 2.11 -24.06 -1.01
N ASP A 152 1.49 -24.43 0.10
CA ASP A 152 0.14 -23.98 0.46
C ASP A 152 0.09 -22.51 0.88
N GLY A 153 1.13 -22.03 1.57
CA GLY A 153 1.30 -20.60 1.87
C GLY A 153 1.37 -19.76 0.59
N LEU A 154 2.24 -20.15 -0.35
CA LEU A 154 2.37 -19.47 -1.64
C LEU A 154 1.07 -19.59 -2.46
N ARG A 155 0.45 -20.76 -2.50
CA ARG A 155 -0.84 -20.98 -3.18
C ARG A 155 -1.92 -20.04 -2.63
N SER A 156 -2.01 -19.91 -1.31
CA SER A 156 -3.00 -19.06 -0.64
C SER A 156 -2.78 -17.57 -0.95
N LEU A 157 -1.52 -17.13 -1.00
CA LEU A 157 -1.15 -15.78 -1.43
C LEU A 157 -1.61 -15.52 -2.87
N LEU A 158 -1.22 -16.39 -3.81
CA LEU A 158 -1.54 -16.23 -5.23
C LEU A 158 -3.04 -16.31 -5.49
N HIS A 159 -3.75 -17.18 -4.78
CA HIS A 159 -5.20 -17.30 -4.90
C HIS A 159 -5.93 -16.07 -4.37
N THR A 160 -5.45 -15.47 -3.26
CA THR A 160 -5.95 -14.18 -2.76
C THR A 160 -5.78 -13.08 -3.81
N SER A 161 -4.61 -13.00 -4.45
CA SER A 161 -4.37 -12.01 -5.49
C SER A 161 -5.27 -12.21 -6.72
N TYR A 162 -5.44 -13.47 -7.14
CA TYR A 162 -6.34 -13.83 -8.22
C TYR A 162 -7.77 -13.36 -7.93
N LYS A 163 -8.31 -13.69 -6.74
CA LYS A 163 -9.66 -13.27 -6.35
C LYS A 163 -9.82 -11.75 -6.41
N LEU A 164 -8.89 -11.01 -5.82
CA LEU A 164 -8.90 -9.55 -5.87
C LEU A 164 -8.91 -9.01 -7.29
N SER A 165 -8.08 -9.58 -8.15
CA SER A 165 -7.96 -9.15 -9.55
C SER A 165 -9.21 -9.45 -10.37
N MET A 166 -9.83 -10.60 -10.13
CA MET A 166 -11.03 -11.02 -10.85
C MET A 166 -12.28 -10.30 -10.38
N ASP A 167 -12.43 -10.07 -9.07
CA ASP A 167 -13.58 -9.37 -8.49
C ASP A 167 -13.62 -7.89 -8.93
N HIS A 168 -12.45 -7.30 -9.17
CA HIS A 168 -12.30 -5.89 -9.59
C HIS A 168 -11.91 -5.74 -11.06
N TYR A 169 -12.18 -6.76 -11.89
CA TYR A 169 -11.86 -6.72 -13.30
C TYR A 169 -12.66 -5.60 -14.01
N PRO A 170 -12.07 -4.82 -14.95
CA PRO A 170 -12.73 -3.64 -15.52
C PRO A 170 -14.08 -3.92 -16.20
N GLU A 171 -14.25 -5.11 -16.76
CA GLU A 171 -15.47 -5.56 -17.44
C GLU A 171 -16.49 -6.19 -16.47
N GLY A 172 -16.25 -6.09 -15.16
CA GLY A 172 -17.00 -6.74 -14.11
C GLY A 172 -16.39 -8.09 -13.68
N PRO A 173 -16.88 -8.67 -12.56
CA PRO A 173 -16.28 -9.86 -11.95
C PRO A 173 -16.10 -11.02 -12.93
N GLN A 174 -14.87 -11.56 -12.99
CA GLN A 174 -14.52 -12.66 -13.89
C GLN A 174 -14.24 -13.96 -13.14
N THR A 175 -14.22 -15.09 -13.86
CA THR A 175 -13.78 -16.37 -13.32
C THR A 175 -12.91 -17.11 -14.32
N CYS A 176 -11.91 -17.85 -13.82
CA CYS A 176 -11.04 -18.72 -14.60
C CYS A 176 -11.26 -20.18 -14.19
N LEU A 177 -11.78 -20.99 -15.11
CA LEU A 177 -12.04 -22.42 -14.87
C LEU A 177 -10.77 -23.22 -14.58
N GLN A 178 -9.62 -22.74 -15.05
CA GLN A 178 -8.33 -23.41 -14.92
C GLN A 178 -7.47 -22.86 -13.78
N ILE A 179 -8.03 -22.01 -12.90
CA ILE A 179 -7.25 -21.33 -11.87
C ILE A 179 -6.43 -22.28 -10.99
N ASN A 180 -7.02 -23.40 -10.57
CA ASN A 180 -6.31 -24.36 -9.72
C ASN A 180 -5.11 -24.98 -10.43
N ASN A 181 -5.23 -25.25 -11.73
CA ASN A 181 -4.15 -25.79 -12.56
C ASN A 181 -3.04 -24.75 -12.79
N THR A 182 -3.43 -23.49 -13.06
CA THR A 182 -2.49 -22.38 -13.20
C THR A 182 -1.71 -22.16 -11.90
N LEU A 183 -2.39 -22.10 -10.75
CA LEU A 183 -1.74 -21.94 -9.45
C LEU A 183 -0.83 -23.14 -9.12
N SER A 184 -1.27 -24.37 -9.42
CA SER A 184 -0.41 -25.56 -9.29
C SER A 184 0.88 -25.42 -10.08
N ALA A 185 0.80 -24.96 -11.33
CA ALA A 185 1.99 -24.81 -12.18
C ALA A 185 2.99 -23.80 -11.61
N VAL A 186 2.50 -22.64 -11.13
CA VAL A 186 3.36 -21.62 -10.50
C VAL A 186 3.99 -22.13 -9.21
N VAL A 187 3.19 -22.76 -8.33
CA VAL A 187 3.68 -23.32 -7.06
C VAL A 187 4.70 -24.43 -7.31
N ASN A 188 4.42 -25.34 -8.24
CA ASN A 188 5.34 -26.42 -8.59
C ASN A 188 6.63 -25.88 -9.23
N GLY A 189 6.54 -24.82 -10.04
CA GLY A 189 7.71 -24.15 -10.60
C GLY A 189 8.61 -23.51 -9.53
N CYS A 190 8.02 -22.94 -8.49
CA CYS A 190 8.76 -22.34 -7.38
C CYS A 190 9.37 -23.39 -6.45
N PHE A 191 8.65 -24.47 -6.13
CA PHE A 191 9.07 -25.42 -5.11
C PHE A 191 9.80 -26.65 -5.64
N ASN A 192 9.58 -27.03 -6.90
CA ASN A 192 10.18 -28.20 -7.53
C ASN A 192 10.19 -29.45 -6.60
N LYS A 193 9.02 -29.80 -6.05
CA LYS A 193 8.78 -30.92 -5.11
C LYS A 193 9.36 -30.76 -3.70
N LYS A 194 9.91 -29.61 -3.34
CA LYS A 194 10.29 -29.32 -1.94
C LYS A 194 9.06 -28.94 -1.12
N ASP A 195 9.08 -29.31 0.16
CA ASP A 195 7.98 -29.01 1.08
C ASP A 195 8.02 -27.56 1.59
N THR A 196 9.20 -26.93 1.55
CA THR A 196 9.41 -25.57 2.03
C THR A 196 10.54 -24.85 1.27
N HIS A 197 10.48 -23.52 1.30
CA HIS A 197 11.57 -22.63 0.90
C HIS A 197 11.67 -21.45 1.87
N SER A 198 12.85 -20.83 1.93
CA SER A 198 12.99 -19.57 2.67
C SER A 198 12.22 -18.45 1.97
N VAL A 199 11.72 -17.48 2.75
CA VAL A 199 11.05 -16.28 2.22
C VAL A 199 11.91 -15.61 1.16
N GLY A 200 13.20 -15.39 1.42
CA GLY A 200 14.10 -14.73 0.47
C GLY A 200 14.28 -15.49 -0.85
N PHE A 201 14.16 -16.82 -0.84
CA PHE A 201 14.13 -17.60 -2.08
C PHE A 201 12.83 -17.36 -2.84
N VAL A 202 11.68 -17.48 -2.17
CA VAL A 202 10.36 -17.28 -2.80
C VAL A 202 10.20 -15.87 -3.36
N VAL A 203 10.64 -14.85 -2.62
CA VAL A 203 10.66 -13.45 -3.06
C VAL A 203 11.47 -13.31 -4.34
N ARG A 204 12.72 -13.80 -4.37
CA ARG A 204 13.58 -13.73 -5.56
C ARG A 204 12.93 -14.43 -6.76
N TRP A 205 12.38 -15.62 -6.54
CA TRP A 205 11.72 -16.40 -7.59
C TRP A 205 10.50 -15.67 -8.16
N LEU A 206 9.64 -15.11 -7.29
CA LEU A 206 8.51 -14.30 -7.72
C LEU A 206 8.98 -13.06 -8.47
N MET A 207 10.03 -12.38 -7.98
CA MET A 207 10.56 -11.20 -8.66
C MET A 207 11.01 -11.51 -10.10
N GLU A 208 11.68 -12.64 -10.30
CA GLU A 208 12.19 -13.09 -11.59
C GLU A 208 11.09 -13.55 -12.55
N HIS A 209 10.05 -14.24 -12.04
CA HIS A 209 9.10 -14.93 -12.91
C HIS A 209 7.69 -14.31 -12.95
N CYS A 210 7.23 -13.68 -11.85
CA CYS A 210 5.84 -13.24 -11.75
C CYS A 210 5.56 -12.13 -10.70
N HIS A 211 6.45 -11.14 -10.58
CA HIS A 211 6.36 -10.04 -9.61
C HIS A 211 5.00 -9.32 -9.61
N ARG A 212 4.39 -9.21 -10.79
CA ARG A 212 3.12 -8.49 -10.97
C ARG A 212 1.94 -9.10 -10.24
N LEU A 213 2.03 -10.38 -9.88
CA LEU A 213 0.95 -11.10 -9.22
C LEU A 213 0.70 -10.61 -7.80
N ILE A 214 1.59 -9.84 -7.17
CA ILE A 214 1.39 -9.42 -5.77
C ILE A 214 0.74 -8.03 -5.64
N PHE A 215 0.94 -7.14 -6.61
CA PHE A 215 0.44 -5.76 -6.53
C PHE A 215 -1.08 -5.60 -6.36
N PRO A 216 -1.95 -6.48 -6.89
CA PRO A 216 -3.39 -6.39 -6.61
C PRO A 216 -3.68 -6.43 -5.11
N ILE A 217 -2.97 -7.28 -4.36
CA ILE A 217 -3.07 -7.33 -2.89
C ILE A 217 -2.62 -6.01 -2.29
N HIS A 218 -1.46 -5.50 -2.72
CA HIS A 218 -0.93 -4.24 -2.20
C HIS A 218 -1.88 -3.07 -2.39
N ARG A 219 -2.36 -2.88 -3.62
CA ARG A 219 -3.31 -1.80 -3.95
C ARG A 219 -4.59 -1.90 -3.14
N TYR A 220 -5.12 -3.12 -2.97
CA TYR A 220 -6.30 -3.35 -2.16
C TYR A 220 -6.06 -3.00 -0.69
N VAL A 221 -4.97 -3.49 -0.10
CA VAL A 221 -4.63 -3.21 1.30
C VAL A 221 -4.42 -1.71 1.54
N VAL A 222 -3.68 -1.03 0.68
CA VAL A 222 -3.48 0.43 0.72
C VAL A 222 -4.82 1.15 0.64
N HIS A 223 -5.69 0.76 -0.29
CA HIS A 223 -7.02 1.32 -0.41
C HIS A 223 -7.81 1.16 0.89
N MET A 224 -7.93 -0.06 1.41
CA MET A 224 -8.70 -0.34 2.62
C MET A 224 -8.17 0.44 3.83
N VAL A 225 -6.85 0.45 4.04
CA VAL A 225 -6.23 1.20 5.14
C VAL A 225 -6.50 2.71 5.01
N ALA A 226 -6.48 3.25 3.79
CA ALA A 226 -6.70 4.67 3.54
C ALA A 226 -8.18 5.09 3.61
N THR A 227 -9.12 4.24 3.20
CA THR A 227 -10.53 4.65 2.98
C THR A 227 -11.50 4.09 4.01
N ARG A 228 -11.21 2.94 4.64
CA ARG A 228 -12.21 2.18 5.42
C ARG A 228 -12.78 2.93 6.62
N HIS A 229 -12.02 3.85 7.20
CA HIS A 229 -12.49 4.70 8.29
C HIS A 229 -13.77 5.49 7.93
N ARG A 230 -13.98 5.82 6.64
CA ARG A 230 -15.15 6.55 6.17
C ARG A 230 -16.42 5.72 6.27
N GLU A 231 -16.34 4.45 5.90
CA GLU A 231 -17.46 3.52 6.00
C GLU A 231 -17.78 3.19 7.46
N LEU A 232 -16.77 2.99 8.29
CA LEU A 232 -16.95 2.68 9.71
C LEU A 232 -17.52 3.85 10.53
N ALA A 233 -17.29 5.08 10.07
CA ALA A 233 -17.85 6.29 10.65
C ALA A 233 -19.29 6.57 10.18
N ALA A 234 -19.75 5.95 9.09
CA ALA A 234 -21.11 6.14 8.60
C ALA A 234 -22.13 5.54 9.58
N PRO A 235 -23.16 6.30 10.00
CA PRO A 235 -24.21 5.77 10.85
C PRO A 235 -24.98 4.67 10.10
N GLY A 236 -24.81 3.41 10.53
CA GLY A 236 -25.47 2.24 9.95
C GLY A 236 -24.55 1.05 9.63
N ALA A 237 -23.23 1.22 9.60
CA ALA A 237 -22.27 0.17 9.21
C ALA A 237 -22.02 -0.94 10.28
N GLY A 238 -23.02 -1.24 11.11
CA GLY A 238 -22.87 -2.20 12.21
C GLY A 238 -24.18 -2.80 12.69
N ALA A 239 -25.09 -3.08 11.75
CA ALA A 239 -26.18 -4.03 11.96
C ALA A 239 -25.78 -5.38 11.37
#